data_AF-A0A7X7DBD1-F1
#
_entry.id   AF-A0A7X7DBD1-F1
#
_cell.length_a   1.000
_cell.length_b   1.000
_cell.length_c   1.000
_cell.angle_alpha   90.00
_cell.angle_beta   90.00
_cell.angle_gamma   90.00
#
_symmetry.space_group_name_H-M   'P 1'
#
loop_
_entity.id
_entity.type
_entity.pdbx_description
1 polymer ?
#
loop_
_entity_poly.entity_id
_entity_poly.type
_entity_poly.pdbx_seq_one_letter_code
_entity_poly.pdbx_strand_id
1 'polypeptide(L)'
;MGSSRPQDLYPQLGELTTQLRDLTDGLALMRARCETWDTAELRVDPGSAWSTDETLAAVLGDLAGAEEALRSARGRLEGAWAALGRLATD
;
A
#
# COMPACT_ATOMS: atom_id res chain seq x y z
N MET A 1 30.23 -17.61 8.36
CA MET A 1 29.00 -16.82 8.20
C MET A 1 29.28 -15.46 8.80
N GLY A 2 29.44 -14.42 7.97
CA GLY A 2 29.74 -13.07 8.47
C GLY A 2 28.54 -12.52 9.24
N SER A 3 28.75 -11.99 10.45
CA SER A 3 27.69 -11.31 11.18
C SER A 3 27.38 -10.00 10.46
N SER A 4 26.20 -9.88 9.87
CA SER A 4 25.71 -8.59 9.37
C SER A 4 25.63 -7.62 10.53
N ARG A 5 26.26 -6.45 10.40
CA ARG A 5 26.16 -5.39 11.40
C ARG A 5 24.82 -4.65 11.21
N PRO A 6 24.25 -4.06 12.26
CA PRO A 6 23.06 -3.20 12.14
C PRO A 6 23.16 -2.17 11.01
N GLN A 7 24.36 -1.62 10.82
CA GLN A 7 24.74 -0.64 9.80
C GLN A 7 24.48 -1.14 8.36
N ASP A 8 24.66 -2.44 8.12
CA ASP A 8 24.49 -3.05 6.79
C ASP A 8 23.01 -3.19 6.41
N LEU A 9 22.14 -3.29 7.42
CA LEU A 9 20.69 -3.45 7.26
C LEU A 9 19.96 -2.11 7.25
N TYR A 10 20.54 -1.07 7.85
CA TYR A 10 19.93 0.26 7.95
C TYR A 10 19.52 0.87 6.60
N PRO A 11 20.39 0.92 5.57
CA PRO A 11 20.00 1.47 4.27
C PRO A 11 18.94 0.61 3.58
N GLN A 12 19.03 -0.73 3.69
CA GLN A 12 18.07 -1.66 3.08
C GLN A 12 16.66 -1.47 3.67
N LEU A 13 16.57 -1.30 4.99
CA LEU A 13 15.30 -1.10 5.68
C LEU A 13 14.69 0.28 5.38
N GLY A 14 15.53 1.31 5.24
CA GLY A 14 15.11 2.64 4.79
C GLY A 14 14.57 2.64 3.36
N GLU A 15 15.23 1.91 2.45
CA GLU A 15 14.76 1.73 1.08
C GLU A 15 13.40 1.01 1.04
N LEU A 16 13.26 -0.12 1.75
CA LEU A 16 12.00 -0.85 1.84
C LEU A 16 10.86 0.02 2.40
N THR A 17 11.14 0.83 3.42
CA THR A 17 10.17 1.76 4.01
C THR A 17 9.72 2.82 3.00
N THR A 18 10.65 3.33 2.19
CA THR A 18 10.37 4.31 1.13
C THR A 18 9.51 3.69 0.03
N GLN A 19 9.87 2.49 -0.45
CA GLN A 19 9.08 1.78 -1.46
C GLN A 19 7.64 1.50 -0.99
N LEU A 20 7.45 1.12 0.26
CA LEU A 20 6.13 0.90 0.85
C LEU A 20 5.30 2.18 0.95
N ARG A 21 5.93 3.31 1.26
CA ARG A 21 5.25 4.61 1.24
C ARG A 21 4.75 4.92 -0.17
N ASP A 22 5.61 4.81 -1.17
CA ASP A 22 5.28 5.14 -2.55
C ASP A 22 4.16 4.21 -3.10
N LEU A 23 4.15 2.93 -2.71
CA LEU A 23 3.05 2.00 -3.01
C LEU A 23 1.74 2.40 -2.31
N THR A 24 1.80 2.81 -1.04
CA THR A 24 0.61 3.25 -0.29
C THR A 24 0.00 4.48 -0.94
N ASP A 25 0.82 5.47 -1.32
CA ASP A 25 0.36 6.69 -1.98
C ASP A 25 -0.19 6.41 -3.38
N GLY A 26 0.43 5.47 -4.11
CA GLY A 26 -0.05 4.99 -5.41
C GLY A 26 -1.43 4.34 -5.32
N LEU A 27 -1.66 3.49 -4.32
CA LEU A 27 -2.98 2.87 -4.08
C LEU A 27 -4.03 3.90 -3.68
N ALA A 28 -3.69 4.87 -2.82
CA ALA A 28 -4.61 5.93 -2.44
C ALA A 28 -5.05 6.76 -3.66
N LEU A 29 -4.11 7.08 -4.56
CA LEU A 29 -4.43 7.77 -5.81
C LEU A 29 -5.31 6.91 -6.75
N MET A 30 -5.04 5.61 -6.85
CA MET A 30 -5.87 4.69 -7.64
C MET A 30 -7.30 4.60 -7.10
N ARG A 31 -7.46 4.45 -5.78
CA ARG A 31 -8.77 4.44 -5.12
C ARG A 31 -9.52 5.74 -5.37
N ALA A 32 -8.87 6.89 -5.17
CA ALA A 32 -9.49 8.20 -5.42
C ALA A 32 -9.95 8.36 -6.88
N ARG A 33 -9.23 7.77 -7.85
CA ARG A 33 -9.69 7.74 -9.25
C ARG A 33 -10.92 6.86 -9.43
N CYS A 34 -10.92 5.65 -8.85
CA CYS A 34 -12.08 4.74 -8.91
C CYS A 34 -13.34 5.35 -8.28
N GLU A 35 -13.21 6.13 -7.21
CA GLU A 35 -14.33 6.83 -6.55
C GLU A 35 -15.03 7.87 -7.44
N THR A 36 -14.38 8.30 -8.52
CA THR A 36 -14.95 9.27 -9.47
C THR A 36 -15.65 8.62 -10.66
N TRP A 37 -15.62 7.29 -10.78
CA TRP A 37 -16.23 6.61 -11.91
C TRP A 37 -17.75 6.61 -11.82
N ASP A 38 -18.41 6.95 -12.93
CA ASP A 38 -19.84 6.76 -13.11
C ASP A 38 -20.11 5.29 -13.50
N THR A 39 -20.81 4.56 -12.65
CA THR A 39 -21.12 3.14 -12.86
C THR A 39 -22.06 2.91 -14.04
N ALA A 40 -22.83 3.92 -14.45
CA ALA A 40 -23.66 3.87 -15.66
C ALA A 40 -22.79 3.89 -16.92
N GLU A 41 -21.70 4.68 -16.94
CA GLU A 41 -20.75 4.76 -18.05
C GLU A 41 -19.83 3.53 -18.13
N LEU A 42 -19.56 2.89 -16.99
CA LEU A 42 -18.78 1.65 -16.92
C LEU A 42 -19.53 0.42 -17.47
N ARG A 43 -20.86 0.50 -17.61
CA ARG A 43 -21.68 -0.63 -18.05
C ARG A 43 -21.54 -0.86 -19.57
N VAL A 44 -20.79 -1.89 -19.94
CA VAL A 44 -20.57 -2.25 -21.36
C VAL A 44 -21.80 -2.93 -21.99
N ASP A 45 -22.54 -3.74 -21.23
CA ASP A 45 -23.74 -4.44 -21.70
C ASP A 45 -24.95 -4.17 -20.78
N PRO A 46 -25.98 -3.44 -21.26
CA PRO A 46 -27.23 -3.22 -20.55
C PRO A 46 -27.98 -4.53 -20.19
N GLY A 47 -27.81 -5.60 -20.96
CA GLY A 47 -28.42 -6.91 -20.72
C GLY A 47 -27.70 -7.77 -19.70
N SER A 48 -26.51 -7.37 -19.25
CA SER A 48 -25.73 -8.13 -18.27
C SER A 48 -26.45 -8.19 -16.91
N ALA A 49 -26.49 -9.39 -16.32
CA ALA A 49 -26.94 -9.59 -14.94
C ALA A 49 -25.91 -9.09 -13.91
N TRP A 50 -24.71 -8.73 -14.33
CA TRP A 50 -23.63 -8.29 -13.45
C TRP A 50 -23.83 -6.83 -13.03
N SER A 51 -23.80 -6.57 -11.72
CA SER A 51 -23.94 -5.22 -11.16
C SER A 51 -22.60 -4.47 -11.17
N THR A 52 -22.51 -3.42 -11.99
CA THR A 52 -21.34 -2.53 -12.00
C THR A 52 -21.13 -1.85 -10.65
N ASP A 53 -22.23 -1.50 -9.95
CA ASP A 53 -22.18 -0.90 -8.62
C ASP A 53 -21.54 -1.83 -7.59
N GLU A 54 -21.99 -3.09 -7.53
CA GLU A 54 -21.42 -4.08 -6.61
C GLU A 54 -19.94 -4.35 -6.92
N THR A 55 -19.59 -4.35 -8.20
CA THR A 55 -18.21 -4.55 -8.65
C THR A 55 -17.32 -3.39 -8.24
N LEU A 56 -17.77 -2.16 -8.47
CA LEU A 56 -17.01 -0.97 -8.08
C LEU A 56 -16.87 -0.90 -6.55
N ALA A 57 -17.94 -1.21 -5.81
CA ALA A 57 -17.88 -1.28 -4.36
C ALA A 57 -16.87 -2.32 -3.86
N ALA A 58 -16.82 -3.50 -4.48
CA ALA A 58 -15.83 -4.52 -4.15
C ALA A 58 -14.39 -4.05 -4.44
N VAL A 59 -14.14 -3.45 -5.61
CA VAL A 59 -12.83 -2.88 -5.97
C VAL A 59 -12.39 -1.81 -4.98
N LEU A 60 -13.28 -0.87 -4.63
CA LEU A 60 -12.97 0.19 -3.66
C LEU A 60 -12.68 -0.38 -2.26
N GLY A 61 -13.44 -1.40 -1.85
CA GLY A 61 -13.22 -2.12 -0.59
C GLY A 61 -11.86 -2.81 -0.55
N ASP A 62 -11.50 -3.54 -1.60
CA ASP A 62 -10.20 -4.23 -1.70
C ASP A 62 -9.03 -3.25 -1.72
N LEU A 63 -9.15 -2.14 -2.46
CA LEU A 63 -8.13 -1.08 -2.50
C LEU A 63 -7.96 -0.42 -1.13
N ALA A 64 -9.06 -0.10 -0.43
CA ALA A 64 -9.01 0.45 0.92
C ALA A 64 -8.38 -0.53 1.92
N GLY A 65 -8.72 -1.82 1.82
CA GLY A 65 -8.13 -2.87 2.66
C GLY A 65 -6.62 -3.02 2.42
N ALA A 66 -6.18 -2.98 1.16
CA ALA A 66 -4.77 -3.00 0.80
C ALA A 66 -4.03 -1.76 1.32
N GLU A 67 -4.61 -0.57 1.16
CA GLU A 67 -4.05 0.70 1.65
C GLU A 67 -3.81 0.65 3.17
N GLU A 68 -4.79 0.14 3.94
CA GLU A 68 -4.67 0.00 5.39
C GLU A 68 -3.60 -1.04 5.79
N ALA A 69 -3.53 -2.17 5.09
CA ALA A 69 -2.51 -3.18 5.33
C ALA A 69 -1.09 -2.62 5.09
N LEU A 70 -0.88 -1.87 4.01
CA LEU A 70 0.41 -1.23 3.71
C LEU A 70 0.75 -0.13 4.72
N ARG A 71 -0.22 0.69 5.15
CA ARG A 71 -0.03 1.70 6.20
C ARG A 71 0.44 1.06 7.51
N SER A 72 -0.18 -0.05 7.91
CA SER A 72 0.20 -0.82 9.11
C SER A 72 1.60 -1.42 8.98
N ALA A 73 1.93 -2.02 7.82
CA ALA A 73 3.25 -2.56 7.54
C ALA A 73 4.34 -1.48 7.56
N ARG A 74 4.07 -0.32 6.95
CA ARG A 74 4.98 0.84 6.95
C ARG A 74 5.28 1.31 8.36
N GLY A 75 4.26 1.51 9.21
CA GLY A 75 4.46 1.94 10.59
C GLY A 75 5.35 0.98 11.40
N ARG A 76 5.20 -0.34 11.19
CA ARG A 76 6.07 -1.35 11.82
C ARG A 76 7.52 -1.26 11.32
N LEU A 77 7.72 -1.04 10.02
CA LEU A 77 9.05 -0.92 9.43
C LEU A 77 9.73 0.40 9.79
N GLU A 78 9.01 1.51 9.84
CA GLU A 78 9.51 2.79 10.36
C GLU A 78 9.98 2.63 11.82
N GLY A 79 9.21 1.93 12.65
CA GLY A 79 9.59 1.62 14.03
C GLY A 79 10.85 0.75 14.11
N ALA A 80 10.95 -0.29 13.28
CA ALA A 80 12.13 -1.14 13.19
C ALA A 80 13.36 -0.36 12.69
N TRP A 81 13.18 0.51 11.69
CA TRP A 81 14.24 1.33 11.11
C TRP A 81 14.79 2.34 12.13
N ALA A 82 13.90 2.98 12.89
CA ALA A 82 14.30 3.86 13.99
C ALA A 82 15.05 3.12 15.10
N ALA A 83 14.63 1.89 15.45
CA ALA A 83 15.34 1.06 16.42
C ALA A 83 16.72 0.62 15.91
N LEU A 84 16.81 0.25 14.64
CA LEU A 84 18.05 -0.12 14.00
C LEU A 84 19.02 1.05 13.92
N GLY A 85 18.52 2.27 13.68
CA GLY A 85 19.31 3.50 13.70
C GLY A 85 20.01 3.70 15.04
N ARG A 86 19.31 3.48 16.17
CA ARG A 86 19.90 3.56 17.51
C ARG A 86 21.03 2.54 17.71
N LEU A 87 20.81 1.30 17.28
CA LEU A 87 21.82 0.23 17.35
C LEU A 87 23.03 0.45 16.42
N ALA A 88 22.89 1.28 15.40
CA ALA A 88 23.97 1.62 14.47
C ALA A 88 24.79 2.83 14.94
N THR A 89 24.26 3.64 15.85
CA THR A 89 24.91 4.83 16.42
C THR A 89 25.57 4.60 17.78
N ASP A 90 25.09 3.61 18.56
CA ASP A 90 25.70 3.15 19.82
C ASP A 90 26.91 2.21 19.56
#